data_AF-A0A7H4PIP3-F1
#
_entry.id   AF-A0A7H4PIP3-F1
#
_cell.length_a   1.000
_cell.length_b   1.000
_cell.length_c   1.000
_cell.angle_alpha   90.00
_cell.angle_beta   90.00
_cell.angle_gamma   90.00
#
_symmetry.space_group_name_H-M   'P 1'
#
loop_
_entity.id
_entity.type
_entity.pdbx_description
1 polymer ?
#
loop_
_entity_poly.entity_id
_entity_poly.type
_entity_poly.pdbx_seq_one_letter_code
_entity_poly.pdbx_strand_id
1 'polypeptide(L)'
;MKLQAQVEIFLVNAAECEPMLKVDQQLMWQQAARLVRGVQYAMTATGAREGVIALKEKYRRAIDALTPLLPAGIRLHILPDVYPAGDEVLTIWLATGRRVAPAALPASVGVVVNNVQTVLNIARAVEQQFAVTRRTLTVNGAVARPLTVTVPIGMSLREVLALAGGATVDDPGFINGGPMMGGLITSLDSPVTKTTGGLLVLPKSHPLIQRRMQDERTVLSVARTVCEQCRLCTDLCPRHLIGHELSPHLLVRAMNFHQAATPQLLLSALTCSECNVCESVACPVGISPMRINRMLKRELRAQNQRYEGPLYPADEMAKYRLVPVKRLNRQTGAEPLVSGGAAGGGRTGSRNRDVAAAPAYRRQRGSERCGGRARYARAMRCRYPGRRIRRADSRQHRRRGCGHQRTGHHGGKRLTMSQAIGILELTSIAKGMELGDAMLKSANVNLLVSKTICPGKFLLMLGGDIGAIQQAIETGASQAGEMLVDSLVLANIHPSVLPAISGLNSVDKRQAVGIVETWSVAACISAADRAVKASNVTLVRVHMAFGIGGKCYMVVAGDVSDVNNAVTVAQRKRGRKRAAGLPFGDPAPA
;
A
#
# COMPACT_ATOMS: atom_id res chain seq x y z
N MET A 1 13.09 14.77 30.46
CA MET A 1 13.86 13.94 29.49
C MET A 1 13.57 12.47 29.79
N LYS A 2 13.40 11.56 28.82
CA LYS A 2 12.93 10.18 29.09
C LYS A 2 13.78 9.41 30.12
N LEU A 3 15.07 9.73 30.25
CA LEU A 3 16.00 9.12 31.21
C LEU A 3 15.79 9.51 32.67
N GLN A 4 14.93 10.50 32.96
CA GLN A 4 14.56 10.85 34.34
C GLN A 4 13.52 9.91 34.94
N ALA A 5 12.88 9.08 34.10
CA ALA A 5 11.91 8.11 34.57
C ALA A 5 12.62 6.93 35.25
N GLN A 6 12.07 6.48 36.38
CA GLN A 6 12.47 5.23 37.01
C GLN A 6 11.61 4.10 36.41
N VAL A 7 12.24 3.14 35.75
CA VAL A 7 11.55 2.07 35.02
C VAL A 7 12.28 0.74 35.16
N GLU A 8 11.58 -0.36 34.90
CA GLU A 8 12.13 -1.71 34.98
C GLU A 8 12.93 -2.08 33.72
N ILE A 9 12.45 -1.63 32.55
CA ILE A 9 12.98 -2.01 31.24
C ILE A 9 13.38 -0.77 30.43
N PHE A 10 14.62 -0.75 29.95
CA PHE A 10 15.08 0.18 28.93
C PHE A 10 15.05 -0.48 27.54
N LEU A 11 14.16 -0.02 26.67
CA LEU A 11 13.90 -0.60 25.35
C LEU A 11 14.51 0.28 24.24
N VAL A 12 15.40 -0.29 23.45
CA VAL A 12 15.88 0.31 22.21
C VAL A 12 14.98 -0.12 21.06
N ASN A 13 14.26 0.85 20.48
CA ASN A 13 13.53 0.64 19.24
C ASN A 13 14.50 0.67 18.06
N ALA A 14 14.85 -0.53 17.58
CA ALA A 14 15.74 -0.76 16.44
C ALA A 14 15.01 -1.42 15.27
N ALA A 15 13.69 -1.28 15.20
CA ALA A 15 12.86 -1.92 14.18
C ALA A 15 13.07 -1.34 12.77
N GLU A 16 13.38 -0.04 12.67
CA GLU A 16 13.44 0.77 11.44
C GLU A 16 12.35 0.36 10.42
N CYS A 17 11.15 0.89 10.63
CA CYS A 17 9.97 0.47 9.87
C CYS A 17 9.68 1.32 8.63
N GLU A 18 10.28 2.50 8.50
CA GLU A 18 10.13 3.34 7.31
C GLU A 18 10.86 2.70 6.11
N PRO A 19 10.13 2.34 5.03
CA PRO A 19 10.78 1.83 3.83
C PRO A 19 11.82 2.81 3.29
N MET A 20 12.84 2.29 2.62
CA MET A 20 13.95 3.05 2.01
C MET A 20 14.90 3.79 2.98
N LEU A 21 14.61 3.83 4.29
CA LEU A 21 15.57 4.28 5.32
C LEU A 21 16.39 3.09 5.84
N LYS A 22 17.68 3.34 6.12
CA LYS A 22 18.65 2.31 6.54
C LYS A 22 19.61 2.76 7.66
N VAL A 23 19.32 3.90 8.29
CA VAL A 23 20.20 4.56 9.25
C VAL A 23 20.46 3.66 10.44
N ASP A 24 19.40 3.22 11.12
CA ASP A 24 19.52 2.49 12.38
C ASP A 24 20.17 1.13 12.15
N GLN A 25 19.78 0.44 11.08
CA GLN A 25 20.40 -0.82 10.64
C GLN A 25 21.92 -0.68 10.49
N GLN A 26 22.38 0.38 9.82
CA GLN A 26 23.79 0.59 9.54
C GLN A 26 24.57 1.02 10.77
N LEU A 27 24.00 1.91 11.58
CA LEU A 27 24.63 2.39 12.81
C LEU A 27 24.80 1.27 13.83
N MET A 28 23.83 0.35 13.94
CA MET A 28 23.93 -0.77 14.89
C MET A 28 25.17 -1.63 14.67
N TRP A 29 25.46 -2.06 13.44
CA TRP A 29 26.62 -2.91 13.20
C TRP A 29 27.95 -2.14 13.14
N GLN A 30 27.93 -0.88 12.66
CA GLN A 30 29.14 -0.04 12.62
C GLN A 30 29.57 0.44 14.01
N GLN A 31 28.63 0.60 14.93
CA GLN A 31 28.88 1.19 16.25
C GLN A 31 28.33 0.30 17.39
N ALA A 32 28.34 -1.03 17.19
CA ALA A 32 27.76 -1.99 18.13
C ALA A 32 28.25 -1.80 19.58
N ALA A 33 29.56 -1.69 19.77
CA ALA A 33 30.15 -1.47 21.09
C ALA A 33 29.67 -0.17 21.76
N ARG A 34 29.56 0.92 20.99
CA ARG A 34 29.04 2.19 21.51
C ARG A 34 27.55 2.09 21.84
N LEU A 35 26.78 1.36 21.04
CA LEU A 35 25.36 1.15 21.30
C LEU A 35 25.14 0.42 22.63
N VAL A 36 25.88 -0.68 22.86
CA VAL A 36 25.79 -1.45 24.11
C VAL A 36 26.14 -0.57 25.33
N ARG A 37 27.23 0.20 25.28
CA ARG A 37 27.58 1.13 26.37
C ARG A 37 26.50 2.18 26.60
N GLY A 38 25.95 2.74 25.52
CA GLY A 38 24.83 3.68 25.59
C GLY A 38 23.60 3.08 26.29
N VAL A 39 23.30 1.79 26.06
CA VAL A 39 22.24 1.07 26.77
C VAL A 39 22.58 0.94 28.26
N GLN A 40 23.81 0.55 28.60
CA GLN A 40 24.24 0.44 30.00
C GLN A 40 24.11 1.77 30.74
N TYR A 41 24.59 2.88 30.16
CA TYR A 41 24.44 4.21 30.77
C TYR A 41 22.98 4.61 30.95
N ALA A 42 22.14 4.31 29.97
CA ALA A 42 20.72 4.60 30.06
C ALA A 42 20.04 3.76 31.16
N MET A 43 20.39 2.48 31.27
CA MET A 43 19.88 1.61 32.35
C MET A 43 20.29 2.12 33.73
N THR A 44 21.55 2.55 33.91
CA THR A 44 22.01 3.17 35.16
C THR A 44 21.21 4.44 35.48
N ALA A 45 20.98 5.31 34.50
CA ALA A 45 20.23 6.55 34.70
C ALA A 45 18.76 6.31 35.09
N THR A 46 18.12 5.29 34.51
CA THR A 46 16.70 4.98 34.74
C THR A 46 16.45 3.97 35.84
N GLY A 47 17.49 3.40 36.45
CA GLY A 47 17.37 2.27 37.39
C GLY A 47 16.86 0.97 36.76
N ALA A 48 16.94 0.84 35.42
CA ALA A 48 16.39 -0.33 34.72
C ALA A 48 17.23 -1.57 34.96
N ARG A 49 16.56 -2.69 35.25
CA ARG A 49 17.20 -3.99 35.49
C ARG A 49 17.41 -4.78 34.20
N GLU A 50 16.62 -4.47 33.17
CA GLU A 50 16.67 -5.13 31.86
C GLU A 50 16.83 -4.11 30.73
N GLY A 51 17.80 -4.35 29.85
CA GLY A 51 17.97 -3.67 28.57
C GLY A 51 17.50 -4.56 27.42
N VAL A 52 16.65 -4.05 26.55
CA VAL A 52 16.14 -4.80 25.40
C VAL A 52 16.45 -4.05 24.13
N ILE A 53 17.18 -4.67 23.20
CA ILE A 53 17.37 -4.11 21.85
C ILE A 53 16.42 -4.85 20.91
N ALA A 54 15.35 -4.19 20.47
CA ALA A 54 14.31 -4.79 19.64
C ALA A 54 14.54 -4.50 18.16
N LEU A 55 14.98 -5.51 17.40
CA LEU A 55 15.34 -5.41 15.98
C LEU A 55 14.75 -6.55 15.16
N LYS A 56 14.76 -6.44 13.83
CA LYS A 56 14.19 -7.47 12.95
C LYS A 56 15.20 -8.57 12.64
N GLU A 57 14.70 -9.78 12.42
CA GLU A 57 15.52 -10.96 12.09
C GLU A 57 16.45 -10.74 10.89
N LYS A 58 15.98 -10.00 9.88
CA LYS A 58 16.75 -9.72 8.65
C LYS A 58 17.97 -8.84 8.87
N TYR A 59 18.12 -8.19 10.02
CA TYR A 59 19.28 -7.33 10.32
C TYR A 59 20.47 -8.16 10.82
N ARG A 60 20.83 -9.23 10.10
CA ARG A 60 21.87 -10.20 10.50
C ARG A 60 23.19 -9.55 10.88
N ARG A 61 23.68 -8.59 10.08
CA ARG A 61 24.91 -7.84 10.39
C ARG A 61 24.88 -7.16 11.76
N ALA A 62 23.73 -6.63 12.17
CA ALA A 62 23.56 -5.99 13.48
C ALA A 62 23.49 -7.04 14.59
N ILE A 63 22.78 -8.16 14.36
CA ILE A 63 22.72 -9.29 15.30
C ILE A 63 24.13 -9.83 15.55
N ASP A 64 24.88 -10.11 14.49
CA ASP A 64 26.21 -10.71 14.56
C ASP A 64 27.21 -9.77 15.27
N ALA A 65 27.09 -8.46 15.05
CA ALA A 65 27.94 -7.46 15.70
C ALA A 65 27.58 -7.20 17.17
N LEU A 66 26.28 -7.29 17.55
CA LEU A 66 25.82 -7.00 18.90
C LEU A 66 25.93 -8.19 19.85
N THR A 67 25.58 -9.40 19.37
CA THR A 67 25.51 -10.63 20.18
C THR A 67 26.75 -10.86 21.05
N PRO A 68 28.00 -10.80 20.53
CA PRO A 68 29.19 -11.06 21.34
C PRO A 68 29.50 -9.97 22.38
N LEU A 69 28.83 -8.81 22.31
CA LEU A 69 29.08 -7.65 23.18
C LEU A 69 28.05 -7.51 24.30
N LEU A 70 27.01 -8.35 24.35
CA LEU A 70 25.92 -8.18 25.30
C LEU A 70 26.32 -8.62 26.72
N PRO A 71 26.25 -7.72 27.72
CA PRO A 71 26.46 -8.07 29.12
C PRO A 71 25.21 -8.77 29.71
N ALA A 72 25.38 -9.35 30.91
CA ALA A 72 24.25 -9.79 31.71
C ALA A 72 23.27 -8.63 31.96
N GLY A 73 21.98 -8.87 31.72
CA GLY A 73 20.92 -7.87 31.83
C GLY A 73 20.55 -7.15 30.52
N ILE A 74 21.30 -7.34 29.42
CA ILE A 74 20.91 -6.83 28.10
C ILE A 74 20.68 -7.99 27.14
N ARG A 75 19.56 -7.97 26.39
CA ARG A 75 19.25 -8.97 25.36
C ARG A 75 18.78 -8.37 24.05
N LEU A 76 18.95 -9.13 22.97
CA LEU A 76 18.25 -8.87 21.72
C LEU A 76 16.82 -9.42 21.79
N HIS A 77 15.88 -8.71 21.18
CA HIS A 77 14.54 -9.20 20.90
C HIS A 77 14.29 -9.14 19.40
N ILE A 78 13.90 -10.28 18.82
CA ILE A 78 13.65 -10.41 17.39
C ILE A 78 12.19 -10.09 17.09
N LEU A 79 11.96 -8.94 16.45
CA LEU A 79 10.64 -8.49 16.02
C LEU A 79 10.21 -9.17 14.71
N PRO A 80 8.90 -9.44 14.54
CA PRO A 80 8.35 -9.89 13.26
C PRO A 80 8.54 -8.83 12.16
N ASP A 81 8.68 -9.25 10.90
CA ASP A 81 8.84 -8.34 9.74
C ASP A 81 7.50 -7.73 9.28
N VAL A 82 6.86 -7.02 10.20
CA VAL A 82 5.56 -6.35 10.02
C VAL A 82 5.65 -4.84 10.28
N TYR A 83 4.68 -4.10 9.75
CA TYR A 83 4.54 -2.67 9.92
C TYR A 83 3.24 -2.34 10.68
N PRO A 84 3.27 -1.39 11.64
CA PRO A 84 4.42 -0.62 12.13
C PRO A 84 5.05 -1.22 13.40
N ALA A 85 5.88 -2.26 13.30
CA ALA A 85 6.57 -2.82 14.48
C ALA A 85 7.44 -1.82 15.27
N GLY A 86 7.83 -0.70 14.64
CA GLY A 86 8.57 0.41 15.25
C GLY A 86 7.69 1.54 15.81
N ASP A 87 6.37 1.42 15.82
CA ASP A 87 5.52 2.31 16.65
C ASP A 87 5.81 2.04 18.12
N GLU A 88 6.07 3.09 18.91
CA GLU A 88 6.56 2.96 20.30
C GLU A 88 5.70 2.03 21.16
N VAL A 89 4.38 2.13 21.08
CA VAL A 89 3.47 1.29 21.87
C VAL A 89 3.43 -0.13 21.33
N LEU A 90 3.45 -0.30 20.01
CA LEU A 90 3.51 -1.64 19.41
C LEU A 90 4.84 -2.35 19.70
N THR A 91 5.97 -1.65 19.69
CA THR A 91 7.28 -2.21 20.01
C THR A 91 7.33 -2.72 21.44
N ILE A 92 6.77 -1.97 22.41
CA ILE A 92 6.65 -2.42 23.80
C ILE A 92 5.87 -3.72 23.87
N TRP A 93 4.68 -3.78 23.25
CA TRP A 93 3.86 -4.99 23.26
C TRP A 93 4.55 -6.19 22.64
N LEU A 94 5.16 -6.02 21.46
CA LEU A 94 5.87 -7.10 20.77
C LEU A 94 7.10 -7.58 21.56
N ALA A 95 7.85 -6.67 22.20
CA ALA A 95 9.10 -7.00 22.87
C ALA A 95 8.95 -7.48 24.33
N THR A 96 7.87 -7.08 25.01
CA THR A 96 7.68 -7.29 26.45
C THR A 96 6.34 -7.94 26.83
N GLY A 97 5.38 -8.00 25.90
CA GLY A 97 4.00 -8.41 26.18
C GLY A 97 3.16 -7.34 26.91
N ARG A 98 3.76 -6.26 27.43
CA ARG A 98 3.06 -5.18 28.14
C ARG A 98 2.29 -4.30 27.16
N ARG A 99 1.10 -3.85 27.53
CA ARG A 99 0.26 -2.96 26.69
C ARG A 99 0.08 -1.62 27.37
N VAL A 100 0.43 -0.54 26.66
CA VAL A 100 0.23 0.83 27.14
C VAL A 100 -1.22 1.22 26.90
N ALA A 101 -1.90 1.67 27.96
CA ALA A 101 -3.26 2.19 27.87
C ALA A 101 -3.34 3.40 26.91
N PRO A 102 -4.49 3.66 26.29
CA PRO A 102 -4.68 4.88 25.50
C PRO A 102 -4.30 6.14 26.29
N ALA A 103 -3.68 7.11 25.63
CA ALA A 103 -3.20 8.37 26.23
C ALA A 103 -2.16 8.25 27.38
N ALA A 104 -1.85 7.04 27.86
CA ALA A 104 -0.82 6.81 28.87
C ALA A 104 0.60 6.85 28.27
N LEU A 105 1.58 7.13 29.12
CA LEU A 105 3.00 7.10 28.77
C LEU A 105 3.58 5.69 28.98
N PRO A 106 4.57 5.26 28.18
CA PRO A 106 5.28 3.98 28.38
C PRO A 106 5.78 3.72 29.81
N ALA A 107 6.15 4.78 30.54
CA ALA A 107 6.60 4.67 31.92
C ALA A 107 5.52 4.07 32.85
N SER A 108 4.22 4.21 32.53
CA SER A 108 3.13 3.63 33.31
C SER A 108 3.11 2.10 33.29
N VAL A 109 3.84 1.48 32.36
CA VAL A 109 4.04 0.03 32.30
C VAL A 109 5.49 -0.36 32.57
N GLY A 110 6.27 0.53 33.19
CA GLY A 110 7.66 0.28 33.60
C GLY A 110 8.64 0.18 32.42
N VAL A 111 8.37 0.85 31.29
CA VAL A 111 9.25 0.82 30.11
C VAL A 111 9.58 2.23 29.62
N VAL A 112 10.85 2.48 29.28
CA VAL A 112 11.27 3.65 28.49
C VAL A 112 11.75 3.18 27.13
N VAL A 113 11.33 3.87 26.07
CA VAL A 113 11.74 3.55 24.69
C VAL A 113 12.57 4.67 24.07
N ASN A 114 13.73 4.30 23.52
CA ASN A 114 14.60 5.22 22.77
C ASN A 114 15.05 4.61 21.43
N ASN A 115 15.26 5.47 20.44
CA ASN A 115 15.77 5.05 19.13
C ASN A 115 17.28 4.82 19.19
N VAL A 116 17.82 4.00 18.27
CA VAL A 116 19.24 3.65 18.18
C VAL A 116 20.16 4.87 18.20
N GLN A 117 19.90 5.86 17.34
CA GLN A 117 20.76 7.04 17.27
C GLN A 117 20.74 7.89 18.55
N THR A 118 19.62 7.89 19.29
CA THR A 118 19.55 8.55 20.60
C THR A 118 20.47 7.86 21.60
N VAL A 119 20.48 6.53 21.62
CA VAL A 119 21.33 5.74 22.53
C VAL A 119 22.82 5.92 22.20
N LEU A 120 23.16 5.98 20.91
CA LEU A 120 24.53 6.31 20.48
C LEU A 120 24.96 7.71 20.95
N ASN A 121 24.05 8.68 20.93
CA ASN A 121 24.31 10.03 21.43
C ASN A 121 24.43 10.07 22.95
N ILE A 122 23.72 9.22 23.70
CA ILE A 122 23.90 9.09 25.16
C ILE A 122 25.34 8.67 25.46
N ALA A 123 25.84 7.63 24.80
CA ALA A 123 27.23 7.18 24.98
C ALA A 123 28.24 8.29 24.70
N ARG A 124 28.07 9.04 23.61
CA ARG A 124 28.96 10.18 23.29
C ARG A 124 28.84 11.34 24.29
N ALA A 125 27.65 11.61 24.79
CA ALA A 125 27.47 12.65 25.80
C ALA A 125 28.20 12.30 27.11
N VAL A 126 28.09 11.04 27.56
CA VAL A 126 28.77 10.57 28.78
C VAL A 126 30.29 10.51 28.59
N GLU A 127 30.76 9.88 27.51
CA GLU A 127 32.19 9.62 27.29
C GLU A 127 32.98 10.85 26.83
N GLN A 128 32.35 11.76 26.08
CA GLN A 128 33.05 12.82 25.34
C GLN A 128 32.48 14.21 25.63
N GLN A 129 31.46 14.34 26.48
CA GLN A 129 30.71 15.60 26.69
C GLN A 129 30.21 16.20 25.36
N PHE A 130 29.90 15.33 24.39
CA PHE A 130 29.59 15.77 23.04
C PHE A 130 28.10 16.11 22.89
N ALA A 131 27.80 17.38 22.68
CA ALA A 131 26.44 17.84 22.39
C ALA A 131 25.91 17.31 21.05
N VAL A 132 24.60 17.11 20.94
CA VAL A 132 23.96 16.66 19.69
C VAL A 132 23.94 17.79 18.66
N THR A 133 25.03 17.92 17.91
CA THR A 133 25.26 18.92 16.85
C THR A 133 25.21 18.32 15.44
N ARG A 134 25.14 16.99 15.33
CA ARG A 134 25.09 16.26 14.06
C ARG A 134 23.93 15.27 14.02
N ARG A 135 23.45 14.97 12.82
CA ARG A 135 22.37 14.03 12.54
C ARG A 135 22.77 13.08 11.42
N THR A 136 22.59 11.77 11.63
CA THR A 136 22.73 10.79 10.55
C THR A 136 21.37 10.54 9.90
N LEU A 137 21.31 10.63 8.56
CA LEU A 137 20.08 10.47 7.78
C LEU A 137 20.37 9.71 6.46
N THR A 138 19.35 9.09 5.88
CA THR A 138 19.46 8.42 4.56
C THR A 138 18.93 9.34 3.45
N VAL A 139 19.68 9.47 2.35
CA VAL A 139 19.24 10.07 1.09
C VAL A 139 18.99 8.96 0.07
N ASN A 140 17.78 8.88 -0.48
CA ASN A 140 17.37 7.75 -1.33
C ASN A 140 16.33 8.15 -2.38
N GLY A 141 16.01 7.23 -3.29
CA GLY A 141 15.08 7.42 -4.40
C GLY A 141 15.79 7.85 -5.68
N ALA A 142 15.22 8.79 -6.43
CA ALA A 142 15.74 9.31 -7.69
C ALA A 142 16.92 10.27 -7.48
N VAL A 143 18.02 9.76 -6.93
CA VAL A 143 19.28 10.47 -6.71
C VAL A 143 20.44 9.72 -7.37
N ALA A 144 21.51 10.44 -7.74
CA ALA A 144 22.63 9.83 -8.47
C ALA A 144 23.31 8.73 -7.64
N ARG A 145 23.50 8.98 -6.34
CA ARG A 145 24.11 8.04 -5.39
C ARG A 145 23.33 7.99 -4.07
N PRO A 146 22.45 7.00 -3.88
CA PRO A 146 21.81 6.77 -2.59
C PRO A 146 22.85 6.51 -1.50
N LEU A 147 22.71 7.16 -0.35
CA LEU A 147 23.71 7.08 0.74
C LEU A 147 23.11 7.38 2.11
N THR A 148 23.84 6.99 3.15
CA THR A 148 23.57 7.41 4.53
C THR A 148 24.72 8.28 5.00
N VAL A 149 24.42 9.49 5.49
CA VAL A 149 25.44 10.49 5.85
C VAL A 149 25.15 11.13 7.20
N THR A 150 26.22 11.47 7.90
CA THR A 150 26.18 12.29 9.12
C THR A 150 26.53 13.73 8.78
N VAL A 151 25.58 14.64 8.97
CA VAL A 151 25.73 16.07 8.65
C VAL A 151 25.49 16.93 9.90
N PRO A 152 25.99 18.19 9.92
CA PRO A 152 25.62 19.15 10.96
C PRO A 152 24.13 19.43 10.98
N ILE A 153 23.57 19.62 12.17
CA ILE A 153 22.23 20.20 12.31
C ILE A 153 22.28 21.65 11.81
N GLY A 154 21.30 22.05 11.01
CA GLY A 154 21.25 23.35 10.36
C GLY A 154 21.70 23.34 8.89
N MET A 155 22.45 22.33 8.45
CA MET A 155 22.78 22.14 7.02
C MET A 155 21.48 22.06 6.20
N SER A 156 21.44 22.72 5.04
CA SER A 156 20.24 22.71 4.19
C SER A 156 20.02 21.34 3.55
N LEU A 157 18.76 21.00 3.28
CA LEU A 157 18.44 19.78 2.52
C LEU A 157 18.97 19.83 1.08
N ARG A 158 19.20 21.03 0.54
CA ARG A 158 19.87 21.26 -0.74
C ARG A 158 21.31 20.76 -0.72
N GLU A 159 22.09 21.13 0.29
CA GLU A 159 23.47 20.64 0.46
C GLU A 159 23.50 19.13 0.68
N VAL A 160 22.56 18.59 1.48
CA VAL A 160 22.42 17.15 1.67
C VAL A 160 22.15 16.41 0.36
N LEU A 161 21.28 16.96 -0.49
CA LEU A 161 21.01 16.41 -1.82
C LEU A 161 22.25 16.44 -2.73
N ALA A 162 23.05 17.51 -2.64
CA ALA A 162 24.30 17.62 -3.39
C ALA A 162 25.32 16.53 -3.01
N LEU A 163 25.39 16.11 -1.74
CA LEU A 163 26.23 14.97 -1.31
C LEU A 163 25.86 13.64 -1.99
N ALA A 164 24.58 13.51 -2.39
CA ALA A 164 24.04 12.38 -3.15
C ALA A 164 24.16 12.55 -4.67
N GLY A 165 24.80 13.63 -5.14
CA GLY A 165 25.00 13.91 -6.56
C GLY A 165 23.78 14.51 -7.27
N GLY A 166 22.81 15.04 -6.51
CA GLY A 166 21.61 15.66 -7.09
C GLY A 166 20.49 14.66 -7.41
N ALA A 167 19.35 15.20 -7.85
CA ALA A 167 18.23 14.43 -8.34
C ALA A 167 18.48 13.94 -9.77
N THR A 168 17.97 12.75 -10.11
CA THR A 168 18.11 12.14 -11.45
C THR A 168 16.85 12.28 -12.31
N VAL A 169 15.91 13.13 -11.89
CA VAL A 169 14.62 13.36 -12.56
C VAL A 169 14.36 14.87 -12.64
N ASP A 170 13.72 15.30 -13.71
CA ASP A 170 13.57 16.74 -14.03
C ASP A 170 12.63 17.48 -13.05
N ASP A 171 11.54 16.83 -12.61
CA ASP A 171 10.56 17.40 -11.67
C ASP A 171 10.45 16.52 -10.41
N PRO A 172 11.39 16.65 -9.46
CA PRO A 172 11.40 15.86 -8.23
C PRO A 172 10.45 16.44 -7.17
N GLY A 173 9.73 15.53 -6.51
CA GLY A 173 9.12 15.76 -5.20
C GLY A 173 10.00 15.22 -4.08
N PHE A 174 9.95 15.88 -2.93
CA PHE A 174 10.81 15.59 -1.78
C PHE A 174 10.00 15.26 -0.53
N ILE A 175 10.41 14.21 0.19
CA ILE A 175 9.82 13.81 1.47
C ILE A 175 10.89 13.82 2.56
N ASN A 176 10.60 14.49 3.69
CA ASN A 176 11.41 14.43 4.90
C ASN A 176 11.01 13.18 5.71
N GLY A 177 11.91 12.20 5.76
CA GLY A 177 11.69 10.89 6.36
C GLY A 177 11.41 9.81 5.32
N GLY A 178 10.59 8.83 5.69
CA GLY A 178 10.24 7.70 4.82
C GLY A 178 8.87 7.87 4.13
N PRO A 179 8.51 6.92 3.24
CA PRO A 179 7.29 7.01 2.44
C PRO A 179 6.02 6.88 3.25
N MET A 180 6.09 6.31 4.47
CA MET A 180 4.92 6.18 5.33
C MET A 180 4.69 7.47 6.10
N MET A 181 5.47 7.76 7.14
CA MET A 181 5.19 8.91 8.01
C MET A 181 5.83 10.22 7.55
N GLY A 182 6.70 10.21 6.54
CA GLY A 182 7.42 11.40 6.10
C GLY A 182 6.51 12.49 5.53
N GLY A 183 6.90 13.74 5.77
CA GLY A 183 6.18 14.94 5.32
C GLY A 183 6.71 15.46 3.98
N LEU A 184 5.83 16.08 3.18
CA LEU A 184 6.24 16.76 1.95
C LEU A 184 7.13 17.96 2.28
N ILE A 185 8.24 18.10 1.57
CA ILE A 185 9.13 19.26 1.66
C ILE A 185 8.73 20.24 0.57
N THR A 186 8.48 21.49 0.95
CA THR A 186 8.15 22.58 0.02
C THR A 186 9.37 23.41 -0.39
N SER A 187 10.43 23.42 0.43
CA SER A 187 11.70 24.07 0.11
C SER A 187 12.89 23.25 0.60
N LEU A 188 13.88 23.05 -0.28
CA LEU A 188 15.16 22.40 0.05
C LEU A 188 16.08 23.26 0.90
N ASP A 189 15.77 24.54 1.09
CA ASP A 189 16.51 25.42 1.99
C ASP A 189 16.11 25.19 3.45
N SER A 190 15.10 24.35 3.68
CA SER A 190 14.74 23.87 5.02
C SER A 190 15.95 23.19 5.68
N PRO A 191 16.22 23.45 6.97
CA PRO A 191 17.39 22.90 7.64
C PRO A 191 17.18 21.43 8.04
N VAL A 192 18.28 20.68 8.09
CA VAL A 192 18.34 19.41 8.81
C VAL A 192 18.16 19.68 10.30
N THR A 193 17.21 19.01 10.92
CA THR A 193 16.93 19.10 12.37
C THR A 193 17.17 17.76 13.06
N LYS A 194 17.00 17.72 14.38
CA LYS A 194 17.10 16.48 15.18
C LYS A 194 16.06 15.42 14.78
N THR A 195 14.96 15.83 14.14
CA THR A 195 13.88 14.92 13.70
C THR A 195 14.02 14.48 12.24
N THR A 196 14.91 15.09 11.45
CA THR A 196 15.15 14.70 10.06
C THR A 196 15.68 13.27 10.00
N GLY A 197 14.88 12.33 9.49
CA GLY A 197 15.24 10.91 9.39
C GLY A 197 15.84 10.52 8.03
N GLY A 198 15.49 11.26 6.98
CA GLY A 198 15.96 11.02 5.63
C GLY A 198 15.45 12.05 4.63
N LEU A 199 16.04 12.05 3.44
CA LEU A 199 15.59 12.80 2.28
C LEU A 199 15.25 11.81 1.17
N LEU A 200 13.95 11.62 0.93
CA LEU A 200 13.46 10.75 -0.13
C LEU A 200 13.07 11.60 -1.35
N VAL A 201 13.70 11.31 -2.49
CA VAL A 201 13.49 12.00 -3.76
C VAL A 201 12.70 11.08 -4.69
N LEU A 202 11.55 11.54 -5.19
CA LEU A 202 10.71 10.77 -6.10
C LEU A 202 10.26 11.67 -7.26
N PRO A 203 9.90 11.14 -8.43
CA PRO A 203 9.22 11.94 -9.45
C PRO A 203 7.98 12.60 -8.86
N LYS A 204 7.68 13.85 -9.22
CA LYS A 204 6.48 14.54 -8.72
C LYS A 204 5.18 13.80 -9.06
N SER A 205 5.15 13.11 -10.20
CA SER A 205 4.04 12.23 -10.61
C SER A 205 3.86 10.98 -9.75
N HIS A 206 4.80 10.68 -8.85
CA HIS A 206 4.73 9.51 -7.99
C HIS A 206 3.50 9.59 -7.05
N PRO A 207 2.72 8.51 -6.86
CA PRO A 207 1.51 8.53 -6.05
C PRO A 207 1.70 9.05 -4.61
N LEU A 208 2.84 8.73 -3.98
CA LEU A 208 3.17 9.23 -2.63
C LEU A 208 3.36 10.75 -2.56
N ILE A 209 3.84 11.38 -3.65
CA ILE A 209 4.00 12.83 -3.76
C ILE A 209 2.64 13.45 -4.06
N GLN A 210 1.97 12.98 -5.11
CA GLN A 210 0.65 13.47 -5.53
C GLN A 210 -0.35 13.49 -4.37
N ARG A 211 -0.44 12.39 -3.61
CA ARG A 211 -1.32 12.30 -2.43
C ARG A 211 -0.99 13.31 -1.34
N ARG A 212 0.29 13.66 -1.15
CA ARG A 212 0.70 14.65 -0.14
C ARG A 212 0.49 16.09 -0.60
N MET A 213 0.50 16.32 -1.91
CA MET A 213 0.23 17.64 -2.51
C MET A 213 -1.27 18.00 -2.48
N GLN A 214 -2.16 17.01 -2.45
CA GLN A 214 -3.60 17.25 -2.36
C GLN A 214 -3.96 18.10 -1.15
N ASP A 215 -4.78 19.12 -1.34
CA ASP A 215 -5.27 19.96 -0.26
C ASP A 215 -6.33 19.23 0.60
N GLU A 216 -6.60 19.81 1.76
CA GLU A 216 -7.48 19.26 2.78
C GLU A 216 -8.95 19.14 2.30
N ARG A 217 -9.45 20.11 1.52
CA ARG A 217 -10.83 20.10 0.99
C ARG A 217 -10.99 18.99 -0.06
N THR A 218 -10.01 18.80 -0.93
CA THR A 218 -10.01 17.71 -1.91
C THR A 218 -10.05 16.34 -1.24
N VAL A 219 -9.26 16.13 -0.19
CA VAL A 219 -9.25 14.84 0.54
C VAL A 219 -10.62 14.53 1.15
N LEU A 220 -11.27 15.51 1.79
CA LEU A 220 -12.61 15.32 2.35
C LEU A 220 -13.67 15.10 1.26
N SER A 221 -13.61 15.85 0.17
CA SER A 221 -14.54 15.70 -0.97
C SER A 221 -14.46 14.30 -1.57
N VAL A 222 -13.25 13.82 -1.88
CA VAL A 222 -13.04 12.47 -2.38
C VAL A 222 -13.58 11.43 -1.38
N ALA A 223 -13.28 11.59 -0.10
CA ALA A 223 -13.77 10.68 0.93
C ALA A 223 -15.31 10.66 1.04
N ARG A 224 -15.99 11.80 0.90
CA ARG A 224 -17.46 11.87 0.89
C ARG A 224 -18.06 11.14 -0.31
N THR A 225 -17.42 11.23 -1.48
CA THR A 225 -17.93 10.66 -2.72
C THR A 225 -17.68 9.16 -2.86
N VAL A 226 -16.50 8.68 -2.49
CA VAL A 226 -16.07 7.30 -2.83
C VAL A 226 -16.00 6.34 -1.65
N CYS A 227 -16.13 6.82 -0.40
CA CYS A 227 -16.03 5.95 0.76
C CYS A 227 -17.24 5.02 0.88
N GLU A 228 -16.98 3.72 0.79
CA GLU A 228 -17.99 2.66 0.86
C GLU A 228 -18.35 2.23 2.29
N GLN A 229 -17.84 2.92 3.31
CA GLN A 229 -18.15 2.66 4.73
C GLN A 229 -17.78 1.25 5.23
N CYS A 230 -16.84 0.57 4.57
CA CYS A 230 -16.28 -0.68 5.06
C CYS A 230 -15.46 -0.48 6.35
N ARG A 231 -15.13 -1.57 7.04
CA ARG A 231 -14.36 -1.56 8.31
C ARG A 231 -12.85 -1.83 8.15
N LEU A 232 -12.34 -2.07 6.93
CA LEU A 232 -10.94 -2.47 6.70
C LEU A 232 -9.90 -1.55 7.34
N CYS A 233 -10.11 -0.23 7.29
CA CYS A 233 -9.19 0.72 7.91
C CYS A 233 -9.11 0.63 9.44
N THR A 234 -10.12 0.06 10.10
CA THR A 234 -10.12 -0.28 11.52
C THR A 234 -9.54 -1.66 11.78
N ASP A 235 -9.93 -2.66 10.98
CA ASP A 235 -9.45 -4.03 11.19
C ASP A 235 -7.92 -4.15 10.96
N LEU A 236 -7.32 -3.26 10.16
CA LEU A 236 -5.86 -3.20 9.98
C LEU A 236 -5.19 -2.12 10.86
N CYS A 237 -5.94 -1.39 11.69
CA CYS A 237 -5.37 -0.32 12.51
C CYS A 237 -4.53 -0.92 13.66
N PRO A 238 -3.21 -0.63 13.74
CA PRO A 238 -2.36 -1.23 14.77
C PRO A 238 -2.77 -0.90 16.20
N ARG A 239 -3.35 0.29 16.42
CA ARG A 239 -3.86 0.70 17.74
C ARG A 239 -5.14 -0.04 18.10
N HIS A 240 -6.03 -0.24 17.12
CA HIS A 240 -7.23 -1.07 17.32
C HIS A 240 -6.87 -2.50 17.69
N LEU A 241 -5.89 -3.09 16.99
CA LEU A 241 -5.46 -4.47 17.20
C LEU A 241 -4.91 -4.75 18.61
N ILE A 242 -4.35 -3.74 19.28
CA ILE A 242 -3.84 -3.89 20.66
C ILE A 242 -4.86 -3.51 21.74
N GLY A 243 -6.11 -3.19 21.35
CA GLY A 243 -7.20 -2.89 22.26
C GLY A 243 -7.45 -1.40 22.50
N HIS A 244 -6.96 -0.49 21.65
CA HIS A 244 -7.38 0.92 21.70
C HIS A 244 -8.71 1.10 20.93
N GLU A 245 -9.58 2.01 21.37
CA GLU A 245 -10.90 2.25 20.74
C GLU A 245 -10.85 2.79 19.30
N LEU A 246 -9.66 3.20 18.83
CA LEU A 246 -9.47 3.90 17.57
C LEU A 246 -10.14 3.18 16.40
N SER A 247 -11.18 3.81 15.86
CA SER A 247 -11.99 3.25 14.78
C SER A 247 -12.00 4.18 13.56
N PRO A 248 -10.95 4.16 12.70
CA PRO A 248 -10.85 5.07 11.56
C PRO A 248 -12.09 5.12 10.65
N HIS A 249 -12.79 4.00 10.42
CA HIS A 249 -14.01 4.00 9.60
C HIS A 249 -15.13 4.87 10.19
N LEU A 250 -15.30 4.85 11.51
CA LEU A 250 -16.30 5.68 12.20
C LEU A 250 -15.86 7.15 12.26
N LEU A 251 -14.56 7.41 12.40
CA LEU A 251 -14.04 8.78 12.36
C LEU A 251 -14.21 9.41 10.98
N VAL A 252 -14.03 8.65 9.90
CA VAL A 252 -14.35 9.10 8.55
C VAL A 252 -15.84 9.40 8.40
N ARG A 253 -16.74 8.56 8.97
CA ARG A 253 -18.19 8.83 8.97
C ARG A 253 -18.55 10.10 9.71
N ALA A 254 -17.99 10.28 10.90
CA ALA A 254 -18.20 11.44 11.75
C ALA A 254 -17.78 12.74 11.03
N MET A 255 -16.60 12.75 10.41
CA MET A 255 -16.09 13.91 9.68
C MET A 255 -16.83 14.20 8.38
N ASN A 256 -17.27 13.16 7.66
CA ASN A 256 -17.89 13.33 6.34
C ASN A 256 -19.38 13.68 6.41
N PHE A 257 -20.11 13.05 7.34
CA PHE A 257 -21.58 13.12 7.38
C PHE A 257 -22.12 13.71 8.68
N HIS A 258 -21.26 14.10 9.63
CA HIS A 258 -21.65 14.47 10.98
C HIS A 258 -22.52 13.39 11.66
N GLN A 259 -22.35 12.13 11.25
CA GLN A 259 -23.10 10.98 11.76
C GLN A 259 -22.24 10.13 12.69
N ALA A 260 -22.89 9.49 13.67
CA ALA A 260 -22.24 8.58 14.62
C ALA A 260 -21.11 9.20 15.47
N ALA A 261 -21.06 10.53 15.58
CA ALA A 261 -20.06 11.27 16.33
C ALA A 261 -20.43 11.36 17.81
N THR A 262 -20.17 10.31 18.58
CA THR A 262 -20.12 10.47 20.04
C THR A 262 -18.85 11.26 20.41
N PRO A 263 -18.86 12.10 21.45
CA PRO A 263 -17.66 12.81 21.90
C PRO A 263 -16.48 11.86 22.12
N GLN A 264 -16.74 10.72 22.77
CA GLN A 264 -15.74 9.70 23.04
C GLN A 264 -15.12 9.11 21.76
N LEU A 265 -15.94 8.83 20.75
CA LEU A 265 -15.44 8.36 19.47
C LEU A 265 -14.49 9.39 18.85
N LEU A 266 -14.87 10.67 18.81
CA LEU A 266 -14.02 11.73 18.24
C LEU A 266 -12.69 11.82 18.99
N LEU A 267 -12.72 11.80 20.33
CA LEU A 267 -11.54 11.82 21.17
C LEU A 267 -10.59 10.65 20.90
N SER A 268 -11.10 9.49 20.49
CA SER A 268 -10.27 8.34 20.13
C SER A 268 -9.24 8.66 19.04
N ALA A 269 -9.49 9.67 18.19
CA ALA A 269 -8.55 10.17 17.18
C ALA A 269 -7.19 10.59 17.76
N LEU A 270 -7.16 11.05 19.02
CA LEU A 270 -5.95 11.45 19.75
C LEU A 270 -4.99 10.28 19.98
N THR A 271 -5.50 9.04 20.03
CA THR A 271 -4.71 7.81 20.25
C THR A 271 -3.96 7.34 19.00
N CYS A 272 -4.26 7.92 17.83
CA CYS A 272 -3.69 7.53 16.55
C CYS A 272 -2.18 7.80 16.47
N SER A 273 -1.42 6.81 15.98
CA SER A 273 0.01 6.92 15.71
C SER A 273 0.38 7.50 14.34
N GLU A 274 -0.62 7.84 13.51
CA GLU A 274 -0.41 8.45 12.18
C GLU A 274 0.44 7.58 11.21
N CYS A 275 0.42 6.25 11.40
CA CYS A 275 1.23 5.29 10.64
C CYS A 275 0.81 5.03 9.18
N ASN A 276 -0.24 5.67 8.67
CA ASN A 276 -0.71 5.52 7.27
C ASN A 276 -1.15 4.12 6.80
N VAL A 277 -1.25 3.11 7.67
CA VAL A 277 -1.78 1.78 7.28
C VAL A 277 -3.20 1.89 6.70
N CYS A 278 -4.04 2.71 7.32
CA CYS A 278 -5.42 2.90 6.89
C CYS A 278 -5.56 3.54 5.50
N GLU A 279 -4.56 4.32 5.06
CA GLU A 279 -4.52 4.98 3.74
C GLU A 279 -3.78 4.13 2.71
N SER A 280 -2.56 3.71 3.01
CA SER A 280 -1.66 3.09 2.04
C SER A 280 -1.96 1.62 1.77
N VAL A 281 -2.63 0.93 2.70
CA VAL A 281 -2.82 -0.52 2.66
C VAL A 281 -4.28 -0.93 2.74
N ALA A 282 -5.01 -0.36 3.70
CA ALA A 282 -6.34 -0.86 4.05
C ALA A 282 -7.46 -0.35 3.15
N CYS A 283 -7.40 0.91 2.71
CA CYS A 283 -8.50 1.52 1.97
C CYS A 283 -8.59 0.99 0.52
N PRO A 284 -9.67 0.28 0.14
CA PRO A 284 -9.81 -0.28 -1.21
C PRO A 284 -10.11 0.78 -2.27
N VAL A 285 -10.64 1.94 -1.85
CA VAL A 285 -11.06 3.03 -2.73
C VAL A 285 -10.08 4.19 -2.79
N GLY A 286 -8.96 4.08 -2.08
CA GLY A 286 -7.85 5.05 -2.12
C GLY A 286 -8.11 6.38 -1.41
N ILE A 287 -9.03 6.44 -0.44
CA ILE A 287 -9.17 7.62 0.45
C ILE A 287 -8.09 7.59 1.55
N SER A 288 -7.91 8.72 2.25
CA SER A 288 -6.99 8.81 3.39
C SER A 288 -7.74 8.99 4.72
N PRO A 289 -8.05 7.88 5.44
CA PRO A 289 -8.54 7.98 6.81
C PRO A 289 -7.52 8.62 7.75
N MET A 290 -6.21 8.44 7.50
CA MET A 290 -5.17 9.04 8.35
C MET A 290 -5.21 10.57 8.27
N ARG A 291 -5.24 11.15 7.06
CA ARG A 291 -5.24 12.62 6.92
C ARG A 291 -6.51 13.22 7.52
N ILE A 292 -7.65 12.57 7.35
CA ILE A 292 -8.92 12.96 8.00
C ILE A 292 -8.78 12.93 9.53
N ASN A 293 -8.23 11.84 10.07
CA ASN A 293 -7.95 11.74 11.51
C ASN A 293 -6.98 12.81 11.99
N ARG A 294 -5.96 13.17 11.19
CA ARG A 294 -4.97 14.19 11.54
C ARG A 294 -5.59 15.59 11.60
N MET A 295 -6.56 15.90 10.74
CA MET A 295 -7.34 17.15 10.81
C MET A 295 -8.10 17.22 12.13
N LEU A 296 -8.87 16.17 12.46
CA LEU A 296 -9.62 16.09 13.71
C LEU A 296 -8.70 16.17 14.93
N LYS A 297 -7.56 15.47 14.90
CA LYS A 297 -6.56 15.50 15.97
C LYS A 297 -5.97 16.90 16.18
N ARG A 298 -5.79 17.69 15.11
CA ARG A 298 -5.33 19.08 15.20
C ARG A 298 -6.38 19.96 15.89
N GLU A 299 -7.65 19.81 15.52
CA GLU A 299 -8.77 20.52 16.12
C GLU A 299 -8.93 20.20 17.62
N LEU A 300 -8.97 18.92 17.98
CA LEU A 300 -9.11 18.47 19.37
C LEU A 300 -7.94 18.95 20.25
N ARG A 301 -6.72 18.97 19.72
CA ARG A 301 -5.54 19.49 20.45
C ARG A 301 -5.63 21.01 20.64
N ALA A 302 -6.13 21.76 19.67
CA ALA A 302 -6.34 23.19 19.83
C ALA A 302 -7.36 23.50 20.93
N GLN A 303 -8.30 22.58 21.16
CA GLN A 303 -9.28 22.64 22.25
C GLN A 303 -8.78 22.04 23.58
N ASN A 304 -7.50 21.66 23.68
CA ASN A 304 -6.91 20.99 24.85
C ASN A 304 -7.64 19.72 25.31
N GLN A 305 -8.33 19.05 24.39
CA GLN A 305 -9.07 17.83 24.70
C GLN A 305 -8.14 16.67 25.00
N ARG A 306 -8.58 15.79 25.91
CA ARG A 306 -7.87 14.57 26.28
C ARG A 306 -8.78 13.37 26.12
N TYR A 307 -8.20 12.27 25.68
CA TYR A 307 -8.90 11.00 25.61
C TYR A 307 -8.75 10.27 26.95
N GLU A 308 -9.86 9.82 27.51
CA GLU A 308 -9.90 8.95 28.69
C GLU A 308 -10.77 7.75 28.36
N GLY A 309 -10.21 6.55 28.42
CA GLY A 309 -10.95 5.34 28.07
C GLY A 309 -10.16 4.08 28.44
N PRO A 310 -10.85 2.94 28.56
CA PRO A 310 -10.21 1.70 28.98
C PRO A 310 -9.33 1.13 27.87
N LEU A 311 -8.38 0.28 28.28
CA LEU A 311 -7.67 -0.60 27.37
C LEU A 311 -8.45 -1.91 27.21
N TYR A 312 -8.90 -2.21 26.01
CA TYR A 312 -9.64 -3.44 25.70
C TYR A 312 -8.71 -4.64 25.53
N PRO A 313 -9.23 -5.88 25.52
CA PRO A 313 -8.49 -7.05 25.06
C PRO A 313 -7.91 -6.82 23.67
N ALA A 314 -6.70 -7.34 23.42
CA ALA A 314 -6.12 -7.32 22.09
C ALA A 314 -6.94 -8.23 21.16
N ASP A 315 -7.01 -7.87 19.88
CA ASP A 315 -7.72 -8.66 18.88
C ASP A 315 -6.98 -9.99 18.65
N GLU A 316 -7.68 -11.11 18.71
CA GLU A 316 -7.10 -12.45 18.50
C GLU A 316 -6.45 -12.61 17.11
N MET A 317 -6.95 -11.86 16.13
CA MET A 317 -6.45 -11.82 14.76
C MET A 317 -5.32 -10.79 14.57
N ALA A 318 -4.88 -10.09 15.62
CA ALA A 318 -3.80 -9.10 15.52
C ALA A 318 -2.55 -9.67 14.85
N LYS A 319 -2.15 -10.89 15.23
CA LYS A 319 -1.00 -11.60 14.64
C LYS A 319 -1.12 -11.83 13.12
N TYR A 320 -2.33 -11.90 12.57
CA TYR A 320 -2.58 -12.15 11.15
C TYR A 320 -2.94 -10.89 10.37
N ARG A 321 -3.32 -9.80 11.06
CA ARG A 321 -3.78 -8.54 10.45
C ARG A 321 -2.69 -7.47 10.35
N LEU A 322 -1.62 -7.60 11.13
CA LEU A 322 -0.44 -6.74 10.97
C LEU A 322 0.15 -6.88 9.56
N VAL A 323 0.57 -5.76 8.97
CA VAL A 323 0.93 -5.71 7.55
C VAL A 323 2.36 -6.21 7.35
N PRO A 324 2.61 -7.25 6.54
CA PRO A 324 3.98 -7.65 6.20
C PRO A 324 4.71 -6.54 5.44
N VAL A 325 5.96 -6.25 5.81
CA VAL A 325 6.74 -5.14 5.20
C VAL A 325 6.89 -5.31 3.68
N LYS A 326 7.03 -6.54 3.20
CA LYS A 326 7.08 -6.85 1.76
C LYS A 326 5.82 -6.38 1.02
N ARG A 327 4.64 -6.59 1.61
CA ARG A 327 3.36 -6.14 1.05
C ARG A 327 3.28 -4.61 1.04
N LEU A 328 3.73 -3.98 2.12
CA LEU A 328 3.75 -2.53 2.25
C LEU A 328 4.58 -1.88 1.14
N ASN A 329 5.82 -2.34 0.94
CA ASN A 329 6.73 -1.79 -0.08
C ASN A 329 6.14 -1.87 -1.48
N ARG A 330 5.51 -3.01 -1.83
CA ARG A 330 4.84 -3.19 -3.12
C ARG A 330 3.69 -2.21 -3.31
N GLN A 331 2.89 -1.98 -2.28
CA GLN A 331 1.73 -1.07 -2.37
C GLN A 331 2.13 0.41 -2.44
N THR A 332 3.22 0.79 -1.77
CA THR A 332 3.68 2.19 -1.75
C THR A 332 4.61 2.54 -2.91
N GLY A 333 5.04 1.55 -3.70
CA GLY A 333 6.06 1.73 -4.72
C GLY A 333 7.44 2.02 -4.14
N ALA A 334 7.66 1.73 -2.85
CA ALA A 334 8.90 1.99 -2.13
C ALA A 334 9.97 0.90 -2.38
N GLU A 335 10.08 0.46 -3.63
CA GLU A 335 11.18 -0.37 -4.10
C GLU A 335 12.34 0.53 -4.59
N PRO A 336 13.61 0.07 -4.53
CA PRO A 336 14.73 0.88 -4.97
C PRO A 336 14.58 1.27 -6.44
N LEU A 337 14.47 2.58 -6.72
CA LEU A 337 14.58 3.10 -8.07
C LEU A 337 16.04 2.96 -8.49
N VAL A 338 16.34 1.94 -9.31
CA VAL A 338 17.69 1.70 -9.80
C VAL A 338 18.04 2.82 -10.79
N SER A 339 19.08 3.60 -10.50
CA SER A 339 19.68 4.52 -11.47
C SER A 339 20.23 3.70 -12.64
N GLY A 340 19.84 4.08 -13.86
CA GLY A 340 19.87 3.22 -15.04
C GLY A 340 21.22 2.58 -15.36
N GLY A 341 21.18 1.26 -15.60
CA GLY A 341 22.12 0.55 -16.45
C GLY A 341 21.33 -0.09 -17.59
N ALA A 342 21.83 0.06 -18.82
CA ALA A 342 21.21 -0.43 -20.04
C ALA A 342 20.69 -1.87 -19.93
N ALA A 343 19.54 -2.12 -20.54
CA ALA A 343 19.03 -3.46 -20.77
C ALA A 343 20.05 -4.27 -21.58
N GLY A 344 20.60 -5.31 -20.96
CA GLY A 344 21.34 -6.39 -21.60
C GLY A 344 20.78 -7.70 -21.09
N GLY A 345 20.21 -8.50 -22.00
CA GLY A 345 19.56 -9.77 -21.68
C GLY A 345 20.51 -10.81 -21.09
N GLY A 346 19.91 -11.79 -20.40
CA GLY A 346 20.58 -13.00 -19.95
C GLY A 346 20.60 -13.16 -18.43
N ARG A 347 19.51 -13.66 -17.84
CA ARG A 347 19.61 -14.40 -16.58
C ARG A 347 19.55 -15.89 -16.90
N THR A 348 20.75 -16.47 -16.94
CA THR A 348 21.02 -17.90 -16.90
C THR A 348 20.31 -18.53 -15.70
N GLY A 349 19.59 -19.63 -15.96
CA GLY A 349 18.87 -20.36 -14.94
C GLY A 349 19.80 -21.01 -13.92
N SER A 350 19.59 -20.73 -12.64
CA SER A 350 20.04 -21.59 -11.55
C SER A 350 18.82 -22.30 -10.98
N ARG A 351 18.72 -23.60 -11.29
CA ARG A 351 17.81 -24.54 -10.64
C ARG A 351 18.15 -24.56 -9.15
N ASN A 352 17.18 -24.28 -8.28
CA ASN A 352 17.16 -24.84 -6.93
C ASN A 352 15.84 -25.57 -6.76
N ARG A 353 15.93 -26.89 -6.88
CA ARG A 353 14.97 -27.83 -6.30
C ARG A 353 15.17 -27.74 -4.78
N ASP A 354 14.05 -27.68 -4.06
CA ASP A 354 13.78 -28.30 -2.75
C ASP A 354 12.70 -27.49 -2.04
N VAL A 355 11.44 -27.87 -2.28
CA VAL A 355 10.33 -27.57 -1.38
C VAL A 355 9.80 -28.92 -0.92
N ALA A 356 10.12 -29.25 0.33
CA ALA A 356 9.62 -30.40 1.05
C ALA A 356 8.08 -30.36 1.11
N ALA A 357 7.48 -31.53 0.85
CA ALA A 357 6.04 -31.75 0.88
C ALA A 357 5.49 -31.65 2.31
N ALA A 358 4.36 -30.95 2.48
CA ALA A 358 3.53 -31.02 3.68
C ALA A 358 2.60 -32.25 3.61
N PRO A 359 2.35 -32.97 4.72
CA PRO A 359 1.69 -34.27 4.69
C PRO A 359 0.17 -34.18 4.50
N ALA A 360 -0.36 -35.16 3.77
CA ALA A 360 -1.78 -35.36 3.49
C ALA A 360 -2.57 -35.74 4.75
N TYR A 361 -3.63 -34.99 5.05
CA TYR A 361 -4.58 -35.35 6.11
C TYR A 361 -5.55 -36.44 5.62
N ARG A 362 -5.43 -37.62 6.21
CA ARG A 362 -6.23 -38.82 5.92
C ARG A 362 -7.65 -38.63 6.48
N ARG A 363 -8.68 -38.74 5.62
CA ARG A 363 -10.09 -38.75 6.02
C ARG A 363 -10.40 -39.98 6.87
N GLN A 364 -10.77 -39.80 8.12
CA GLN A 364 -11.58 -40.78 8.86
C GLN A 364 -13.04 -40.33 8.87
N ARG A 365 -13.92 -41.23 8.44
CA ARG A 365 -15.37 -41.09 8.58
C ARG A 365 -15.73 -41.40 10.02
N GLY A 366 -16.34 -40.44 10.70
CA GLY A 366 -17.01 -40.62 11.99
C GLY A 366 -18.39 -39.98 11.89
N SER A 367 -19.42 -40.81 11.97
CA SER A 367 -20.82 -40.42 12.02
C SER A 367 -21.16 -39.90 13.40
N GLU A 368 -21.73 -38.71 13.52
CA GLU A 368 -22.54 -38.36 14.70
C GLU A 368 -23.59 -37.31 14.32
N ARG A 369 -24.83 -37.63 14.68
CA ARG A 369 -26.03 -36.82 14.50
C ARG A 369 -26.16 -35.84 15.66
N CYS A 370 -26.49 -34.59 15.36
CA CYS A 370 -27.36 -33.70 16.15
C CYS A 370 -27.66 -32.50 15.25
N GLY A 371 -28.89 -32.11 14.91
CA GLY A 371 -30.12 -32.15 15.67
C GLY A 371 -30.43 -30.73 16.16
N GLY A 372 -31.04 -29.88 15.31
CA GLY A 372 -31.41 -28.51 15.70
C GLY A 372 -31.95 -27.65 14.54
N ARG A 373 -33.28 -27.56 14.44
CA ARG A 373 -34.05 -26.56 13.64
C ARG A 373 -33.71 -25.15 14.19
N ALA A 374 -33.80 -24.01 13.51
CA ALA A 374 -34.85 -23.55 12.60
C ALA A 374 -34.45 -22.20 11.95
N ARG A 375 -34.90 -22.01 10.70
CA ARG A 375 -35.49 -20.78 10.11
C ARG A 375 -34.62 -19.50 10.05
N TYR A 376 -34.17 -19.16 8.83
CA TYR A 376 -34.80 -18.09 8.03
C TYR A 376 -34.51 -18.37 6.55
N ALA A 377 -35.58 -18.51 5.76
CA ALA A 377 -35.56 -18.71 4.33
C ALA A 377 -36.10 -17.46 3.62
N ARG A 378 -35.77 -17.38 2.32
CA ARG A 378 -36.31 -16.51 1.25
C ARG A 378 -35.79 -15.07 1.19
N ALA A 379 -35.49 -14.49 0.02
CA ALA A 379 -35.56 -14.98 -1.36
C ALA A 379 -34.76 -14.07 -2.31
N MET A 380 -34.21 -14.65 -3.38
CA MET A 380 -34.37 -14.14 -4.76
C MET A 380 -33.91 -15.23 -5.73
N ARG A 381 -34.88 -15.99 -6.25
CA ARG A 381 -34.67 -16.91 -7.38
C ARG A 381 -34.69 -16.10 -8.67
N CYS A 382 -33.58 -16.07 -9.41
CA CYS A 382 -33.58 -15.62 -10.80
C CYS A 382 -33.82 -16.83 -11.71
N ARG A 383 -34.96 -16.84 -12.42
CA ARG A 383 -35.34 -17.87 -13.40
C ARG A 383 -34.48 -17.70 -14.67
N TYR A 384 -33.78 -18.75 -15.09
CA TYR A 384 -33.22 -18.87 -16.45
C TYR A 384 -34.16 -19.72 -17.32
N PRO A 385 -34.61 -19.26 -18.50
CA PRO A 385 -35.19 -20.15 -19.49
C PRO A 385 -34.08 -20.75 -20.37
N GLY A 386 -33.99 -22.08 -20.37
CA GLY A 386 -33.11 -22.84 -21.26
C GLY A 386 -33.60 -22.82 -22.72
N ARG A 387 -32.67 -22.74 -23.68
CA ARG A 387 -32.95 -23.08 -25.07
C ARG A 387 -31.80 -23.88 -25.70
N ARG A 388 -32.24 -24.87 -26.48
CA ARG A 388 -31.51 -25.94 -27.15
C ARG A 388 -30.49 -25.43 -28.17
N ILE A 389 -29.36 -26.12 -28.20
CA ILE A 389 -28.28 -26.01 -29.18
C ILE A 389 -28.74 -26.63 -30.51
N ARG A 390 -28.63 -25.90 -31.62
CA ARG A 390 -28.56 -26.48 -32.97
C ARG A 390 -27.17 -26.19 -33.53
N ARG A 391 -26.47 -27.26 -33.94
CA ARG A 391 -25.16 -27.24 -34.60
C ARG A 391 -25.28 -26.62 -36.00
N ALA A 392 -24.23 -25.89 -36.39
CA ALA A 392 -24.02 -25.41 -37.74
C ALA A 392 -23.11 -26.38 -38.52
N ASP A 393 -23.44 -26.56 -39.79
CA ASP A 393 -22.66 -27.13 -40.89
C ASP A 393 -22.74 -26.05 -41.99
N SER A 394 -21.79 -25.76 -42.89
CA SER A 394 -20.42 -26.16 -43.15
C SER A 394 -19.89 -25.22 -44.26
N ARG A 395 -18.57 -24.99 -44.29
CA ARG A 395 -17.68 -24.78 -45.47
C ARG A 395 -17.74 -23.51 -46.35
N GLN A 396 -16.53 -23.27 -46.94
CA GLN A 396 -16.13 -22.42 -48.08
C GLN A 396 -15.86 -20.93 -47.77
N HIS A 397 -14.79 -20.24 -48.23
CA HIS A 397 -13.81 -20.49 -49.29
C HIS A 397 -12.49 -19.71 -49.00
N ARG A 398 -11.37 -20.22 -49.55
CA ARG A 398 -10.00 -19.65 -49.58
C ARG A 398 -9.86 -18.39 -50.46
N ARG A 399 -8.85 -17.54 -50.18
CA ARG A 399 -7.79 -16.96 -51.08
C ARG A 399 -7.03 -15.85 -50.32
N ARG A 400 -5.81 -16.08 -49.81
CA ARG A 400 -4.46 -15.81 -50.38
C ARG A 400 -4.26 -14.44 -51.03
N GLY A 401 -3.35 -13.64 -50.46
CA GLY A 401 -2.70 -12.48 -51.06
C GLY A 401 -1.53 -12.01 -50.17
N CYS A 402 -0.32 -12.46 -50.48
CA CYS A 402 0.95 -11.98 -49.91
C CYS A 402 1.56 -11.01 -50.94
N GLY A 403 2.08 -9.86 -50.49
CA GLY A 403 2.66 -8.86 -51.39
C GLY A 403 3.51 -7.80 -50.69
N HIS A 404 4.80 -8.13 -50.58
CA HIS A 404 6.00 -7.29 -50.75
C HIS A 404 6.31 -6.08 -49.85
N GLN A 405 7.58 -6.09 -49.43
CA GLN A 405 8.34 -5.11 -48.66
C GLN A 405 8.66 -3.84 -49.46
N ARG A 406 8.73 -2.70 -48.78
CA ARG A 406 9.61 -1.56 -49.14
C ARG A 406 10.27 -0.99 -47.89
N THR A 407 11.56 -0.75 -48.01
CA THR A 407 12.52 -0.34 -46.98
C THR A 407 12.66 1.19 -46.88
N GLY A 408 12.82 1.69 -45.66
CA GLY A 408 13.75 2.78 -45.32
C GLY A 408 13.20 4.19 -45.04
N HIS A 409 13.11 4.58 -43.76
CA HIS A 409 13.80 5.79 -43.24
C HIS A 409 13.82 5.83 -41.71
N HIS A 410 14.97 6.19 -41.16
CA HIS A 410 15.28 6.27 -39.72
C HIS A 410 14.61 7.49 -39.07
N GLY A 411 13.81 7.24 -38.02
CA GLY A 411 13.33 8.23 -37.06
C GLY A 411 13.11 7.55 -35.71
N GLY A 412 13.70 8.10 -34.65
CA GLY A 412 13.92 7.45 -33.35
C GLY A 412 12.71 6.70 -32.78
N LYS A 413 12.85 5.39 -32.59
CA LYS A 413 11.86 4.55 -31.88
C LYS A 413 11.85 4.91 -30.40
N ARG A 414 10.89 5.75 -30.01
CA ARG A 414 10.36 5.77 -28.64
C ARG A 414 9.73 4.39 -28.38
N LEU A 415 10.46 3.49 -27.72
CA LEU A 415 9.99 2.16 -27.35
C LEU A 415 8.94 2.29 -26.23
N THR A 416 7.71 2.64 -26.60
CA THR A 416 6.55 2.44 -25.73
C THR A 416 6.25 0.94 -25.72
N MET A 417 6.72 0.20 -24.71
CA MET A 417 6.31 -1.20 -24.55
C MET A 417 4.79 -1.24 -24.34
N SER A 418 4.06 -1.67 -25.36
CA SER A 418 2.64 -2.01 -25.26
C SER A 418 2.51 -3.26 -24.39
N GLN A 419 2.16 -3.10 -23.11
CA GLN A 419 1.86 -4.25 -22.26
C GLN A 419 0.45 -4.75 -22.57
N ALA A 420 0.32 -6.05 -22.80
CA ALA A 420 -0.98 -6.69 -22.88
C ALA A 420 -1.50 -6.96 -21.46
N ILE A 421 -2.82 -6.88 -21.30
CA ILE A 421 -3.49 -7.22 -20.05
C ILE A 421 -4.48 -8.37 -20.27
N GLY A 422 -4.41 -9.36 -19.38
CA GLY A 422 -5.37 -10.43 -19.26
C GLY A 422 -6.22 -10.26 -18.01
N ILE A 423 -7.54 -10.48 -18.13
CA ILE A 423 -8.47 -10.44 -16.99
C ILE A 423 -9.29 -11.74 -16.97
N LEU A 424 -9.40 -12.34 -15.79
CA LEU A 424 -10.26 -13.48 -15.52
C LEU A 424 -11.15 -13.18 -14.30
N GLU A 425 -12.47 -13.26 -14.48
CA GLU A 425 -13.45 -13.08 -13.42
C GLU A 425 -14.16 -14.41 -13.11
N LEU A 426 -14.28 -14.73 -11.83
CA LEU A 426 -14.82 -16.00 -11.35
C LEU A 426 -15.88 -15.77 -10.28
N THR A 427 -16.84 -16.69 -10.15
CA THR A 427 -17.84 -16.70 -9.07
C THR A 427 -17.33 -17.31 -7.76
N SER A 428 -16.11 -17.86 -7.75
CA SER A 428 -15.53 -18.59 -6.62
C SER A 428 -14.13 -18.09 -6.29
N ILE A 429 -13.92 -17.77 -5.00
CA ILE A 429 -12.63 -17.35 -4.44
C ILE A 429 -11.62 -18.49 -4.49
N ALA A 430 -12.03 -19.68 -4.05
CA ALA A 430 -11.16 -20.85 -4.02
C ALA A 430 -10.66 -21.22 -5.42
N LYS A 431 -11.58 -21.23 -6.40
CA LYS A 431 -11.20 -21.47 -7.79
C LYS A 431 -10.31 -20.36 -8.35
N GLY A 432 -10.54 -19.11 -7.92
CA GLY A 432 -9.68 -17.99 -8.27
C GLY A 432 -8.24 -18.14 -7.79
N MET A 433 -8.02 -18.64 -6.57
CA MET A 433 -6.66 -18.91 -6.08
C MET A 433 -6.00 -20.06 -6.84
N GLU A 434 -6.72 -21.16 -7.06
CA GLU A 434 -6.24 -22.32 -7.82
C GLU A 434 -5.84 -21.93 -9.25
N LEU A 435 -6.72 -21.22 -9.97
CA LEU A 435 -6.45 -20.81 -11.34
C LEU A 435 -5.37 -19.73 -11.42
N GLY A 436 -5.31 -18.81 -10.45
CA GLY A 436 -4.23 -17.81 -10.41
C GLY A 436 -2.85 -18.46 -10.39
N ASP A 437 -2.69 -19.52 -9.59
CA ASP A 437 -1.45 -20.32 -9.56
C ASP A 437 -1.21 -21.05 -10.89
N ALA A 438 -2.24 -21.69 -11.45
CA ALA A 438 -2.12 -22.40 -12.74
C ALA A 438 -1.73 -21.47 -13.90
N MET A 439 -2.31 -20.27 -13.96
CA MET A 439 -2.04 -19.27 -14.99
C MET A 439 -0.62 -18.70 -14.89
N LEU A 440 -0.11 -18.47 -13.67
CA LEU A 440 1.26 -18.00 -13.46
C LEU A 440 2.30 -19.07 -13.80
N LYS A 441 1.94 -20.35 -13.70
CA LYS A 441 2.80 -21.48 -14.08
C LYS A 441 2.78 -21.78 -15.57
N SER A 442 1.73 -21.39 -16.29
CA SER A 442 1.60 -21.71 -17.73
C SER A 442 2.34 -20.75 -18.64
N ALA A 443 2.54 -19.49 -18.23
CA ALA A 443 3.24 -18.49 -19.05
C ALA A 443 4.02 -17.48 -18.20
N ASN A 444 5.00 -16.81 -18.80
CA ASN A 444 5.75 -15.74 -18.15
C ASN A 444 4.93 -14.44 -18.09
N VAL A 445 4.09 -14.32 -17.07
CA VAL A 445 3.18 -13.18 -16.85
C VAL A 445 3.32 -12.64 -15.44
N ASN A 446 3.09 -11.34 -15.27
CA ASN A 446 3.08 -10.67 -13.98
C ASN A 446 1.66 -10.58 -13.41
N LEU A 447 1.47 -10.99 -12.16
CA LEU A 447 0.21 -10.80 -11.46
C LEU A 447 0.03 -9.33 -11.05
N LEU A 448 -0.88 -8.62 -11.73
CA LEU A 448 -1.20 -7.22 -11.44
C LEU A 448 -2.25 -7.10 -10.33
N VAL A 449 -3.30 -7.91 -10.39
CA VAL A 449 -4.39 -7.93 -9.40
C VAL A 449 -4.80 -9.36 -9.10
N SER A 450 -4.98 -9.68 -7.83
CA SER A 450 -5.63 -10.90 -7.35
C SER A 450 -6.43 -10.54 -6.11
N LYS A 451 -7.75 -10.40 -6.27
CA LYS A 451 -8.63 -9.94 -5.19
C LYS A 451 -10.06 -10.42 -5.33
N THR A 452 -10.78 -10.41 -4.22
CA THR A 452 -12.23 -10.60 -4.20
C THR A 452 -12.95 -9.34 -4.70
N ILE A 453 -14.09 -9.53 -5.36
CA ILE A 453 -15.01 -8.45 -5.76
C ILE A 453 -16.44 -8.80 -5.34
N CYS A 454 -17.27 -7.79 -5.11
CA CYS A 454 -18.61 -7.99 -4.59
C CYS A 454 -19.59 -8.45 -5.69
N PRO A 455 -20.62 -9.26 -5.37
CA PRO A 455 -20.72 -10.16 -4.23
C PRO A 455 -20.03 -11.51 -4.54
N GLY A 456 -19.04 -11.89 -3.73
CA GLY A 456 -18.47 -13.25 -3.69
C GLY A 456 -17.65 -13.69 -4.91
N LYS A 457 -17.35 -12.80 -5.85
CA LYS A 457 -16.56 -13.09 -7.05
C LYS A 457 -15.06 -12.91 -6.79
N PHE A 458 -14.24 -13.41 -7.70
CA PHE A 458 -12.78 -13.28 -7.67
C PHE A 458 -12.27 -12.73 -9.01
N LEU A 459 -11.31 -11.80 -8.94
CA LEU A 459 -10.72 -11.13 -10.09
C LEU A 459 -9.21 -11.39 -10.13
N LEU A 460 -8.75 -11.92 -11.25
CA LEU A 460 -7.35 -12.00 -11.62
C LEU A 460 -7.07 -11.04 -12.77
N MET A 461 -5.98 -10.27 -12.66
CA MET A 461 -5.46 -9.42 -13.73
C MET A 461 -3.96 -9.68 -13.89
N LEU A 462 -3.55 -9.92 -15.12
CA LEU A 462 -2.19 -10.29 -15.51
C LEU A 462 -1.65 -9.26 -16.51
N GLY A 463 -0.36 -8.97 -16.44
CA GLY A 463 0.36 -8.09 -17.36
C GLY A 463 1.57 -8.80 -17.95
N GLY A 464 1.81 -8.60 -19.25
CA GLY A 464 2.94 -9.25 -19.92
C GLY A 464 2.85 -9.10 -21.44
N ASP A 465 3.63 -9.91 -22.15
CA ASP A 465 3.56 -9.99 -23.61
C ASP A 465 2.25 -10.63 -24.06
N ILE A 466 1.74 -10.21 -25.22
CA ILE A 466 0.43 -10.67 -25.72
C ILE A 466 0.32 -12.20 -25.82
N GLY A 467 1.37 -12.88 -26.30
CA GLY A 467 1.38 -14.35 -26.39
C GLY A 467 1.31 -15.02 -25.01
N ALA A 468 2.08 -14.53 -24.05
CA ALA A 468 2.08 -15.05 -22.69
C ALA A 468 0.72 -14.81 -22.00
N ILE A 469 0.13 -13.64 -22.20
CA ILE A 469 -1.20 -13.31 -21.66
C ILE A 469 -2.30 -14.16 -22.28
N GLN A 470 -2.28 -14.39 -23.60
CA GLN A 470 -3.24 -15.25 -24.27
C GLN A 470 -3.18 -16.67 -23.71
N GLN A 471 -1.98 -17.24 -23.60
CA GLN A 471 -1.78 -18.58 -23.05
C GLN A 471 -2.25 -18.68 -21.58
N ALA A 472 -1.90 -17.71 -20.74
CA ALA A 472 -2.33 -17.68 -19.34
C ALA A 472 -3.86 -17.62 -19.23
N ILE A 473 -4.50 -16.71 -19.99
CA ILE A 473 -5.97 -16.56 -19.96
C ILE A 473 -6.68 -17.79 -20.51
N GLU A 474 -6.16 -18.42 -21.57
CA GLU A 474 -6.72 -19.66 -22.13
C GLU A 474 -6.61 -20.83 -21.13
N THR A 475 -5.48 -20.94 -20.42
CA THR A 475 -5.30 -21.91 -19.32
C THR A 475 -6.33 -21.68 -18.22
N GLY A 476 -6.49 -20.44 -17.76
CA GLY A 476 -7.44 -20.10 -16.70
C GLY A 476 -8.90 -20.32 -17.12
N ALA A 477 -9.28 -19.87 -18.33
CA ALA A 477 -10.64 -19.97 -18.83
C ALA A 477 -11.07 -21.43 -19.10
N SER A 478 -10.18 -22.26 -19.65
CA SER A 478 -10.48 -23.69 -19.90
C SER A 478 -10.68 -24.49 -18.60
N GLN A 479 -9.94 -24.16 -17.54
CA GLN A 479 -10.03 -24.83 -16.24
C GLN A 479 -11.09 -24.22 -15.30
N ALA A 480 -11.67 -23.07 -15.66
CA ALA A 480 -12.67 -22.38 -14.84
C ALA A 480 -14.04 -23.06 -14.79
N GLY A 481 -14.40 -23.84 -15.81
CA GLY A 481 -15.70 -24.50 -15.90
C GLY A 481 -16.87 -23.51 -15.73
N GLU A 482 -17.90 -23.91 -14.97
CA GLU A 482 -19.09 -23.08 -14.72
C GLU A 482 -18.82 -21.85 -13.83
N MET A 483 -17.65 -21.76 -13.21
CA MET A 483 -17.29 -20.66 -12.32
C MET A 483 -16.80 -19.43 -13.09
N LEU A 484 -16.59 -19.53 -14.41
CA LEU A 484 -16.17 -18.41 -15.25
C LEU A 484 -17.29 -17.37 -15.40
N VAL A 485 -17.06 -16.16 -14.91
CA VAL A 485 -17.95 -15.02 -15.14
C VAL A 485 -17.60 -14.35 -16.48
N ASP A 486 -16.32 -14.03 -16.65
CA ASP A 486 -15.84 -13.33 -17.84
C ASP A 486 -14.33 -13.54 -18.03
N SER A 487 -13.87 -13.41 -19.26
CA SER A 487 -12.45 -13.34 -19.59
C SER A 487 -12.20 -12.26 -20.65
N LEU A 488 -11.03 -11.63 -20.60
CA LEU A 488 -10.65 -10.59 -21.56
C LEU A 488 -9.13 -10.58 -21.76
N VAL A 489 -8.72 -10.39 -23.01
CA VAL A 489 -7.35 -10.06 -23.38
C VAL A 489 -7.37 -8.72 -24.13
N LEU A 490 -6.57 -7.77 -23.66
CA LEU A 490 -6.33 -6.48 -24.30
C LEU A 490 -4.87 -6.42 -24.74
N ALA A 491 -4.62 -6.43 -26.05
CA ALA A 491 -3.27 -6.55 -26.60
C ALA A 491 -2.40 -5.29 -26.47
N ASN A 492 -3.03 -4.13 -26.42
CA ASN A 492 -2.33 -2.85 -26.36
C ASN A 492 -3.15 -1.91 -25.50
N ILE A 493 -3.06 -2.00 -24.18
CA ILE A 493 -3.84 -1.12 -23.30
C ILE A 493 -3.26 0.29 -23.30
N HIS A 494 -4.11 1.30 -23.30
CA HIS A 494 -3.66 2.67 -23.21
C HIS A 494 -2.99 2.94 -21.84
N PRO A 495 -1.82 3.62 -21.79
CA PRO A 495 -1.05 3.81 -20.56
C PRO A 495 -1.80 4.51 -19.42
N SER A 496 -2.81 5.33 -19.74
CA SER A 496 -3.62 6.05 -18.73
C SER A 496 -4.62 5.17 -17.96
N VAL A 497 -4.92 3.95 -18.45
CA VAL A 497 -5.93 3.09 -17.83
C VAL A 497 -5.46 2.51 -16.50
N LEU A 498 -4.21 2.04 -16.43
CA LEU A 498 -3.64 1.46 -15.20
C LEU A 498 -3.57 2.46 -14.04
N PRO A 499 -3.04 3.69 -14.21
CA PRO A 499 -3.09 4.72 -13.17
C PRO A 499 -4.51 5.04 -12.69
N ALA A 500 -5.47 5.12 -13.61
CA ALA A 500 -6.88 5.42 -13.28
C ALA A 500 -7.58 4.30 -12.48
N ILE A 501 -7.08 3.05 -12.56
CA ILE A 501 -7.53 1.95 -11.69
C ILE A 501 -6.95 2.10 -10.28
N SER A 502 -5.70 2.54 -10.16
CA SER A 502 -4.96 2.65 -8.90
C SER A 502 -5.25 3.91 -8.09
N GLY A 503 -5.91 4.92 -8.68
CA GLY A 503 -6.19 6.18 -8.02
C GLY A 503 -7.10 7.11 -8.81
N LEU A 504 -7.27 8.33 -8.29
CA LEU A 504 -7.90 9.44 -9.00
C LEU A 504 -6.79 10.25 -9.70
N ASN A 505 -6.91 10.44 -11.01
CA ASN A 505 -6.08 11.38 -11.74
C ASN A 505 -6.61 12.81 -11.52
N SER A 506 -5.70 13.79 -11.42
CA SER A 506 -6.09 15.19 -11.32
C SER A 506 -6.65 15.71 -12.64
N VAL A 507 -7.61 16.63 -12.55
CA VAL A 507 -8.10 17.41 -13.68
C VAL A 507 -7.88 18.87 -13.29
N ASP A 508 -7.00 19.55 -14.02
CA ASP A 508 -6.49 20.86 -13.61
C ASP A 508 -7.47 22.02 -13.90
N LYS A 509 -8.58 21.74 -14.59
CA LYS A 509 -9.62 22.72 -14.98
C LYS A 509 -11.03 22.13 -14.84
N ARG A 510 -12.04 23.00 -14.64
CA ARG A 510 -13.45 22.59 -14.80
C ARG A 510 -13.69 22.23 -16.26
N GLN A 511 -14.18 21.03 -16.50
CA GLN A 511 -14.47 20.47 -17.80
C GLN A 511 -15.73 19.61 -17.71
N ALA A 512 -16.31 19.26 -18.86
CA ALA A 512 -17.40 18.32 -18.94
C ALA A 512 -16.96 16.94 -18.41
N VAL A 513 -17.91 16.19 -17.87
CA VAL A 513 -17.65 14.88 -17.24
C VAL A 513 -18.55 13.82 -17.87
N GLY A 514 -17.98 12.68 -18.22
CA GLY A 514 -18.72 11.51 -18.68
C GLY A 514 -18.59 10.36 -17.69
N ILE A 515 -19.71 9.69 -17.39
CA ILE A 515 -19.71 8.48 -16.55
C ILE A 515 -20.21 7.31 -17.38
N VAL A 516 -19.48 6.20 -17.36
CA VAL A 516 -19.91 4.94 -17.98
C VAL A 516 -19.89 3.83 -16.94
N GLU A 517 -21.04 3.18 -16.74
CA GLU A 517 -21.28 2.05 -15.85
C GLU A 517 -21.34 0.74 -16.64
N THR A 518 -20.78 -0.33 -16.08
CA THR A 518 -20.72 -1.67 -16.66
C THR A 518 -20.96 -2.75 -15.59
N TRP A 519 -21.33 -3.95 -16.03
CA TRP A 519 -21.68 -5.08 -15.15
C TRP A 519 -20.51 -6.00 -14.78
N SER A 520 -19.32 -5.77 -15.34
CA SER A 520 -18.09 -6.52 -15.05
C SER A 520 -16.87 -5.60 -15.11
N VAL A 521 -15.81 -5.97 -14.42
CA VAL A 521 -14.53 -5.22 -14.42
C VAL A 521 -13.90 -5.27 -15.81
N ALA A 522 -13.94 -6.44 -16.46
CA ALA A 522 -13.47 -6.62 -17.82
C ALA A 522 -14.18 -5.69 -18.82
N ALA A 523 -15.50 -5.53 -18.70
CA ALA A 523 -16.24 -4.60 -19.53
C ALA A 523 -15.84 -3.14 -19.27
N CYS A 524 -15.65 -2.76 -18.01
CA CYS A 524 -15.24 -1.40 -17.64
C CYS A 524 -13.86 -1.04 -18.19
N ILE A 525 -12.87 -1.93 -18.04
CA ILE A 525 -11.50 -1.69 -18.49
C ILE A 525 -11.43 -1.62 -20.02
N SER A 526 -12.17 -2.49 -20.71
CA SER A 526 -12.32 -2.44 -22.17
C SER A 526 -12.98 -1.14 -22.64
N ALA A 527 -14.02 -0.68 -21.93
CA ALA A 527 -14.70 0.57 -22.23
C ALA A 527 -13.77 1.78 -22.01
N ALA A 528 -13.03 1.80 -20.90
CA ALA A 528 -12.06 2.84 -20.58
C ALA A 528 -10.94 2.94 -21.61
N ASP A 529 -10.34 1.81 -21.98
CA ASP A 529 -9.29 1.73 -23.02
C ASP A 529 -9.77 2.29 -24.36
N ARG A 530 -11.02 2.00 -24.74
CA ARG A 530 -11.59 2.48 -25.99
C ARG A 530 -11.93 3.96 -25.96
N ALA A 531 -12.45 4.45 -24.83
CA ALA A 531 -12.79 5.86 -24.66
C ALA A 531 -11.56 6.76 -24.85
N VAL A 532 -10.47 6.45 -24.14
CA VAL A 532 -9.24 7.26 -24.21
C VAL A 532 -8.51 7.17 -25.55
N LYS A 533 -8.73 6.09 -26.32
CA LYS A 533 -8.18 5.95 -27.67
C LYS A 533 -8.98 6.68 -28.74
N ALA A 534 -10.26 6.95 -28.47
CA ALA A 534 -11.18 7.51 -29.46
C ALA A 534 -11.35 9.02 -29.34
N SER A 535 -10.98 9.62 -28.21
CA SER A 535 -11.22 11.03 -27.91
C SER A 535 -10.14 11.58 -26.99
N ASN A 536 -9.92 12.89 -27.03
CA ASN A 536 -8.92 13.55 -26.18
C ASN A 536 -9.48 13.79 -24.77
N VAL A 537 -9.70 12.70 -24.02
CA VAL A 537 -10.26 12.73 -22.66
C VAL A 537 -9.26 12.27 -21.62
N THR A 538 -9.28 12.92 -20.47
CA THR A 538 -8.58 12.46 -19.28
C THR A 538 -9.43 11.42 -18.57
N LEU A 539 -8.90 10.20 -18.43
CA LEU A 539 -9.53 9.16 -17.62
C LEU A 539 -9.27 9.45 -16.15
N VAL A 540 -10.27 10.00 -15.46
CA VAL A 540 -10.17 10.45 -14.07
C VAL A 540 -10.12 9.26 -13.12
N ARG A 541 -10.96 8.26 -13.35
CA ARG A 541 -11.04 7.06 -12.50
C ARG A 541 -11.64 5.87 -13.23
N VAL A 542 -11.18 4.67 -12.89
CA VAL A 542 -11.86 3.40 -13.15
C VAL A 542 -12.10 2.71 -11.80
N HIS A 543 -13.35 2.72 -11.34
CA HIS A 543 -13.74 2.10 -10.09
C HIS A 543 -14.18 0.65 -10.32
N MET A 544 -13.43 -0.31 -9.76
CA MET A 544 -13.65 -1.74 -9.99
C MET A 544 -14.43 -2.42 -8.85
N ALA A 545 -15.67 -2.84 -9.12
CA ALA A 545 -16.48 -3.92 -8.49
C ALA A 545 -16.49 -4.10 -6.97
N PHE A 546 -15.93 -3.17 -6.19
CA PHE A 546 -15.90 -3.18 -4.75
C PHE A 546 -17.02 -2.26 -4.23
N GLY A 547 -17.79 -2.72 -3.25
CA GLY A 547 -18.88 -1.92 -2.62
C GLY A 547 -20.11 -1.57 -3.47
N ILE A 548 -20.10 -1.78 -4.79
CA ILE A 548 -21.20 -1.37 -5.70
C ILE A 548 -21.90 -2.55 -6.39
N GLY A 549 -22.05 -3.69 -5.69
CA GLY A 549 -22.83 -4.82 -6.18
C GLY A 549 -22.26 -5.53 -7.42
N GLY A 550 -20.94 -5.46 -7.61
CA GLY A 550 -20.24 -6.10 -8.74
C GLY A 550 -20.27 -5.33 -10.04
N LYS A 551 -20.87 -4.14 -10.03
CA LYS A 551 -20.81 -3.19 -11.13
C LYS A 551 -19.48 -2.45 -11.13
N CYS A 552 -19.14 -1.80 -12.24
CA CYS A 552 -17.94 -1.00 -12.37
C CYS A 552 -18.29 0.28 -13.10
N TYR A 553 -17.64 1.39 -12.77
CA TYR A 553 -17.81 2.61 -13.53
C TYR A 553 -16.47 3.28 -13.84
N MET A 554 -16.45 4.06 -14.90
CA MET A 554 -15.35 4.94 -15.27
C MET A 554 -15.84 6.38 -15.34
N VAL A 555 -14.94 7.30 -15.02
CA VAL A 555 -15.15 8.74 -15.12
C VAL A 555 -14.12 9.31 -16.09
N VAL A 556 -14.59 10.03 -17.09
CA VAL A 556 -13.76 10.78 -18.05
C VAL A 556 -14.05 12.27 -17.94
N ALA A 557 -13.04 13.09 -18.14
CA ALA A 557 -13.16 14.54 -18.19
C ALA A 557 -12.49 15.10 -19.45
N GLY A 558 -13.06 16.14 -20.03
CA GLY A 558 -12.56 16.78 -21.25
C GLY A 558 -13.58 17.75 -21.82
N ASP A 559 -13.38 18.16 -23.07
CA ASP A 559 -14.34 19.02 -23.76
C ASP A 559 -15.65 18.25 -24.03
N VAL A 560 -16.78 18.97 -24.06
CA VAL A 560 -18.12 18.36 -24.19
C VAL A 560 -18.21 17.40 -25.38
N SER A 561 -17.64 17.77 -26.53
CA SER A 561 -17.61 16.93 -27.74
C SER A 561 -16.80 15.65 -27.56
N ASP A 562 -15.62 15.76 -26.93
CA ASP A 562 -14.74 14.62 -26.66
C ASP A 562 -15.35 13.67 -25.63
N VAL A 563 -15.96 14.21 -24.57
CA VAL A 563 -16.66 13.43 -23.56
C VAL A 563 -17.85 12.68 -24.17
N ASN A 564 -18.66 13.34 -24.99
CA ASN A 564 -19.79 12.71 -25.69
C ASN A 564 -19.33 11.56 -26.59
N ASN A 565 -18.27 11.77 -27.38
CA ASN A 565 -17.71 10.73 -28.24
C ASN A 565 -17.11 9.58 -27.41
N ALA A 566 -16.35 9.89 -26.37
CA ALA A 566 -15.76 8.90 -25.47
C ALA A 566 -16.82 8.01 -24.81
N VAL A 567 -17.89 8.59 -24.26
CA VAL A 567 -19.02 7.85 -23.66
C VAL A 567 -19.73 6.99 -24.72
N THR A 568 -19.96 7.52 -25.91
CA THR A 568 -20.60 6.79 -27.02
C THR A 568 -19.75 5.59 -27.45
N VAL A 569 -18.45 5.77 -27.61
CA VAL A 569 -17.52 4.70 -28.01
C VAL A 569 -17.38 3.65 -26.90
N ALA A 570 -17.36 4.07 -25.63
CA ALA A 570 -17.36 3.18 -24.47
C ALA A 570 -18.63 2.31 -24.41
N GLN A 571 -19.78 2.86 -24.82
CA GLN A 571 -21.05 2.14 -24.87
C GLN A 571 -21.16 1.14 -26.03
N ARG A 572 -20.47 1.39 -27.16
CA ARG A 572 -20.52 0.52 -28.34
C ARG A 572 -20.11 -0.90 -27.97
N LYS A 573 -21.01 -1.88 -28.11
CA LYS A 573 -20.81 -3.27 -27.63
C LYS A 573 -19.65 -4.00 -28.31
N ARG A 574 -18.89 -4.78 -27.53
CA ARG A 574 -18.27 -6.04 -27.98
C ARG A 574 -19.03 -7.20 -27.33
N GLY A 575 -19.86 -7.90 -28.10
CA GLY A 575 -20.61 -9.09 -27.63
C GLY A 575 -21.73 -8.80 -26.62
N ARG A 576 -22.04 -9.79 -25.75
CA ARG A 576 -23.17 -9.77 -24.77
C ARG A 576 -23.04 -8.72 -23.64
N LYS A 577 -21.98 -7.90 -23.62
CA LYS A 577 -21.64 -6.99 -22.51
C LYS A 577 -22.39 -5.65 -22.65
N ARG A 578 -23.19 -5.27 -21.65
CA ARG A 578 -23.94 -4.00 -21.62
C ARG A 578 -23.18 -2.95 -20.83
N ALA A 579 -23.05 -1.75 -21.38
CA ALA A 579 -22.57 -0.55 -20.71
C ALA A 579 -23.66 0.53 -20.81
N ALA A 580 -23.89 1.27 -19.73
CA ALA A 580 -24.75 2.45 -19.71
C ALA A 580 -23.87 3.66 -19.43
N GLY A 581 -24.17 4.82 -20.00
CA GLY A 581 -23.36 6.00 -19.76
C GLY A 581 -24.11 7.28 -20.01
N LEU A 582 -23.71 8.32 -19.30
CA LEU A 582 -24.32 9.64 -19.32
C LEU A 582 -23.21 10.68 -19.43
N PRO A 583 -23.23 11.54 -20.46
CA PRO A 583 -22.44 12.75 -20.46
C PRO A 583 -23.14 13.82 -19.61
N PHE A 584 -22.34 14.57 -18.87
CA PHE A 584 -22.77 15.76 -18.14
C PHE A 584 -22.05 16.95 -18.77
N GLY A 585 -22.80 18.03 -19.05
CA GLY A 585 -22.22 19.31 -19.44
C GLY A 585 -21.37 19.91 -18.32
N ASP A 586 -20.92 21.15 -18.50
CA ASP A 586 -20.11 21.80 -17.47
C ASP A 586 -20.86 21.81 -16.12
N PRO A 587 -20.22 21.37 -15.03
CA PRO A 587 -20.85 21.37 -13.72
C PRO A 587 -21.25 22.79 -13.32
N ALA A 588 -22.45 22.92 -12.73
CA ALA A 588 -22.98 24.21 -12.29
C ALA A 588 -21.93 24.98 -11.45
N PRO A 589 -21.84 26.31 -11.60
CA PRO A 589 -20.94 27.09 -10.78
C PRO A 589 -21.27 26.88 -9.30
N ALA A 590 -20.29 26.35 -8.56
CA ALA A 590 -20.37 26.07 -7.12
C ALA A 590 -20.62 27.31 -6.27
#